data_AF-A0A6B3APU8-F1
#
_entry.id   AF-A0A6B3APU8-F1
#
_cell.length_a   1.000
_cell.length_b   1.000
_cell.length_c   1.000
_cell.angle_alpha   90.00
_cell.angle_beta   90.00
_cell.angle_gamma   90.00
#
_symmetry.space_group_name_H-M   'P 1'
#
loop_
_entity.id
_entity.type
_entity.pdbx_description
1 polymer ?
#
loop_
_entity_poly.entity_id
_entity_poly.type
_entity_poly.pdbx_seq_one_letter_code
_entity_poly.pdbx_strand_id
1 'polypeptide(L)'
;MPGFTHLHTVSGFSLRHGASHPERLAERAGERGMDALALTDRDTLAGSVRFAKACAKAGVRPLFGAELAVAPPPSPAGATAPGGVRGDEAVRRERRRTPVRGGAFVDDSAPRVTFLARDGAR
;
A
#
# COMPACT_ATOMS: atom_id res chain seq x y z
N MET A 1 6.54 -15.25 17.98
CA MET A 1 5.20 -15.70 17.57
C MET A 1 5.39 -16.60 16.36
N PRO A 2 5.74 -17.87 16.60
CA PRO A 2 5.79 -18.86 15.53
C PRO A 2 4.40 -18.96 14.89
N GLY A 3 4.32 -18.93 13.57
CA GLY A 3 3.07 -19.13 12.83
C GLY A 3 2.24 -17.88 12.51
N PHE A 4 2.69 -16.66 12.81
CA PHE A 4 2.04 -15.43 12.35
C PHE A 4 2.97 -14.60 11.45
N THR A 5 2.45 -14.13 10.31
CA THR A 5 3.17 -13.30 9.34
C THR A 5 2.32 -12.10 8.96
N HIS A 6 2.86 -10.89 9.08
CA HIS A 6 2.22 -9.70 8.55
C HIS A 6 2.35 -9.69 7.03
N LEU A 7 1.21 -9.77 6.33
CA LEU A 7 1.12 -9.71 4.87
C LEU A 7 0.80 -8.31 4.32
N HIS A 8 0.52 -7.37 5.22
CA HIS A 8 0.32 -5.95 4.93
C HIS A 8 1.15 -5.15 5.93
N THR A 9 2.19 -4.48 5.45
CA THR A 9 3.09 -3.67 6.28
C THR A 9 3.65 -2.55 5.42
N VAL A 10 3.64 -1.35 5.99
CA VAL A 10 3.97 -0.11 5.28
C VAL A 10 5.21 0.49 5.93
N SER A 11 6.22 0.82 5.12
CA SER A 11 7.43 1.47 5.58
C SER A 11 7.40 2.98 5.35
N GLY A 12 8.38 3.70 5.90
CA GLY A 12 8.55 5.14 5.68
C GLY A 12 8.78 5.57 4.23
N PHE A 13 8.96 4.62 3.30
CA PHE A 13 8.94 4.92 1.86
C PHE A 13 7.53 5.22 1.33
N SER A 14 6.49 4.88 2.08
CA SER A 14 5.12 5.27 1.83
C SER A 14 4.85 6.65 2.44
N LEU A 15 5.08 7.69 1.65
CA LEU A 15 4.96 9.08 2.07
C LEU A 15 3.65 9.33 2.81
N ARG A 16 3.72 9.84 4.05
CA ARG A 16 2.59 10.12 4.96
C ARG A 16 1.83 8.91 5.49
N HIS A 17 2.24 7.69 5.14
CA HIS A 17 1.52 6.45 5.49
C HIS A 17 2.36 5.47 6.30
N GLY A 18 3.68 5.50 6.18
CA GLY A 18 4.56 4.68 7.01
C GLY A 18 5.46 5.51 7.93
N ALA A 19 5.68 5.00 9.13
CA ALA A 19 6.53 5.62 10.15
C ALA A 19 7.89 4.91 10.32
N SER A 20 7.92 3.59 10.15
CA SER A 20 9.12 2.78 10.40
C SER A 20 9.94 2.56 9.13
N HIS A 21 11.26 2.63 9.24
CA HIS A 21 12.14 2.21 8.16
C HIS A 21 12.12 0.69 7.97
N PRO A 22 12.35 0.18 6.74
CA PRO A 22 12.40 -1.26 6.46
C PRO A 22 13.34 -2.04 7.38
N GLU A 23 14.46 -1.43 7.79
CA GLU A 23 15.45 -2.03 8.68
C GLU A 23 14.85 -2.34 10.06
N ARG A 24 14.10 -1.39 10.63
CA ARG A 24 13.44 -1.59 11.93
C ARG A 24 12.29 -2.58 11.84
N LEU A 25 11.56 -2.61 10.73
CA LEU A 25 10.52 -3.61 10.51
C LEU A 25 11.09 -5.03 10.51
N ALA A 26 12.20 -5.26 9.79
CA ALA A 26 12.87 -6.56 9.73
C ALA A 26 13.46 -6.98 11.08
N GLU A 27 14.13 -6.07 11.79
CA GLU A 27 14.70 -6.33 13.12
C GLU A 27 13.61 -6.75 14.12
N ARG A 28 12.49 -6.00 14.17
CA ARG A 28 11.37 -6.33 15.06
C ARG A 28 10.71 -7.65 14.70
N ALA A 29 10.68 -8.03 13.42
CA ALA A 29 10.19 -9.35 13.01
C ALA A 29 11.12 -10.47 13.48
N GLY A 30 12.44 -10.29 13.36
CA GLY A 30 13.45 -11.24 13.86
C GLY A 30 13.39 -11.40 15.39
N GLU A 31 13.34 -10.30 16.14
CA GLU A 31 13.20 -10.32 17.61
C GLU A 31 11.92 -11.04 18.07
N ARG A 32 10.85 -10.95 17.27
CA ARG A 32 9.58 -11.63 17.55
C ARG A 32 9.57 -13.07 17.06
N GLY A 33 10.64 -13.57 16.44
CA GLY A 33 10.70 -14.93 15.87
C GLY A 33 9.64 -15.17 14.81
N MET A 34 9.46 -14.22 13.89
CA MET A 34 8.61 -14.39 12.70
C MET A 34 9.42 -15.01 11.56
N ASP A 35 8.85 -16.01 10.88
CA ASP A 35 9.53 -16.67 9.76
C ASP A 35 9.56 -15.79 8.50
N ALA A 36 8.57 -14.92 8.34
CA ALA A 36 8.42 -14.06 7.18
C ALA A 36 7.78 -12.71 7.54
N LEU A 37 8.01 -11.72 6.67
CA LEU A 37 7.38 -10.41 6.74
C LEU A 37 7.15 -9.89 5.31
N ALA A 38 5.96 -9.34 5.03
CA ALA A 38 5.72 -8.65 3.77
C ALA A 38 6.02 -7.15 3.88
N LEU A 39 6.49 -6.55 2.79
CA LEU A 39 6.51 -5.10 2.62
C LEU A 39 5.58 -4.74 1.46
N THR A 40 4.58 -3.91 1.75
CA THR A 40 3.51 -3.48 0.84
C THR A 40 3.41 -1.96 0.87
N ASP A 41 4.46 -1.28 0.41
CA ASP A 41 4.49 0.18 0.40
C ASP A 41 3.42 0.77 -0.54
N ARG A 42 2.94 1.97 -0.19
CA ARG A 42 1.87 2.66 -0.88
C ARG A 42 2.38 3.32 -2.15
N ASP A 43 1.87 2.87 -3.29
CA ASP A 43 2.18 3.38 -4.64
C ASP A 43 3.68 3.35 -5.00
N THR A 44 4.48 2.53 -4.31
CA THR A 44 5.93 2.49 -4.51
C THR A 44 6.54 1.15 -4.11
N LEU A 45 7.71 0.86 -4.69
CA LEU A 45 8.60 -0.23 -4.32
C LEU A 45 9.99 0.29 -3.88
N ALA A 46 10.09 1.59 -3.58
CA ALA A 46 11.37 2.24 -3.27
C ALA A 46 12.06 1.64 -2.03
N GLY A 47 11.29 1.09 -1.08
CA GLY A 47 11.80 0.43 0.12
C GLY A 47 12.27 -1.01 -0.08
N SER A 48 11.93 -1.67 -1.21
CA SER A 48 12.05 -3.13 -1.35
C SER A 48 13.49 -3.65 -1.27
N VAL A 49 14.47 -2.94 -1.83
CA VAL A 49 15.89 -3.38 -1.77
C VAL A 49 16.46 -3.26 -0.35
N ARG A 50 16.12 -2.19 0.37
CA ARG A 50 16.56 -2.02 1.77
C ARG A 50 15.91 -3.06 2.66
N PHE A 51 14.62 -3.32 2.44
CA PHE A 51 13.87 -4.37 3.11
C PHE A 51 14.48 -5.75 2.92
N ALA A 52 14.80 -6.12 1.67
CA ALA A 52 15.41 -7.41 1.34
C ALA A 52 16.74 -7.61 2.09
N LYS A 53 17.61 -6.59 2.06
CA LYS A 53 18.91 -6.60 2.76
C LYS A 53 18.74 -6.68 4.27
N ALA A 54 17.75 -5.99 4.84
CA ALA A 54 17.49 -6.02 6.26
C ALA A 54 16.94 -7.38 6.73
N CYS A 55 15.99 -7.95 5.98
CA CYS A 55 15.43 -9.26 6.23
C CYS A 55 16.50 -10.37 6.20
N ALA A 56 17.40 -10.32 5.22
CA ALA A 56 18.54 -11.24 5.15
C ALA A 56 19.44 -11.19 6.39
N LYS A 57 19.68 -9.99 6.96
CA LYS A 57 20.46 -9.83 8.20
C LYS A 57 19.69 -10.31 9.44
N ALA A 58 18.37 -10.12 9.45
CA ALA A 58 17.51 -10.49 10.58
C ALA A 58 17.07 -11.97 10.57
N GLY A 59 17.43 -12.73 9.52
CA GLY A 59 16.98 -14.13 9.36
C GLY A 59 15.49 -14.28 9.07
N VAL A 60 14.85 -13.24 8.53
CA VAL A 60 13.42 -13.22 8.20
C VAL A 60 13.25 -13.38 6.69
N ARG A 61 12.30 -14.18 6.22
CA ARG A 61 11.99 -14.29 4.79
C ARG A 61 11.22 -13.05 4.31
N PRO A 62 11.75 -12.26 3.36
CA PRO A 62 11.01 -11.13 2.81
C PRO A 62 9.91 -11.60 1.84
N LEU A 63 8.73 -11.00 1.94
CA LEU A 63 7.67 -11.07 0.93
C LEU A 63 7.50 -9.68 0.30
N PHE A 64 7.50 -9.61 -1.02
CA PHE A 64 7.41 -8.33 -1.73
C PHE A 64 5.98 -8.07 -2.18
N GLY A 65 5.55 -6.82 -2.08
CA GLY A 65 4.26 -6.38 -2.56
C GLY A 65 4.16 -4.87 -2.64
N ALA A 66 2.98 -4.39 -3.01
CA ALA A 66 2.64 -2.98 -3.03
C ALA A 66 1.15 -2.79 -2.74
N GLU A 67 0.81 -1.67 -2.15
CA GLU A 67 -0.58 -1.24 -2.01
C GLU A 67 -0.88 -0.20 -3.08
N LEU A 68 -1.78 -0.53 -4.01
CA LEU A 68 -2.09 0.31 -5.17
C LEU A 68 -3.55 0.75 -5.13
N ALA A 69 -3.79 2.01 -5.51
CA ALA A 69 -5.14 2.49 -5.80
C ALA A 69 -5.64 1.83 -7.10
N VAL A 70 -6.86 1.33 -7.07
CA VAL A 70 -7.52 0.72 -8.22
C VAL A 70 -8.78 1.50 -8.58
N ALA A 71 -9.18 1.45 -9.85
CA ALA A 71 -10.47 1.97 -10.24
C ALA A 71 -11.58 1.21 -9.50
N PRO A 72 -12.67 1.88 -9.08
CA PRO A 72 -13.83 1.17 -8.54
C PRO A 72 -14.33 0.17 -9.59
N PRO A 73 -14.85 -1.00 -9.17
CA PRO A 73 -15.43 -1.95 -10.11
C PRO A 73 -16.55 -1.26 -10.91
N PRO A 74 -16.75 -1.62 -12.19
CA PRO A 74 -17.87 -1.09 -12.95
C PRO A 74 -19.15 -1.37 -12.17
N SER A 75 -19.97 -0.34 -11.94
CA SER A 75 -21.28 -0.51 -11.33
C SER A 75 -22.05 -1.52 -12.19
N PRO A 76 -22.68 -2.56 -11.60
CA PRO A 76 -23.46 -3.52 -12.37
C PRO A 76 -24.48 -2.73 -13.18
N ALA A 77 -24.42 -2.88 -14.50
CA ALA A 77 -25.30 -2.18 -15.43
C ALA A 77 -26.77 -2.43 -15.01
N GLY A 78 -27.45 -1.38 -14.53
CA GLY A 78 -28.88 -1.42 -14.21
C GLY A 78 -29.28 -1.25 -12.74
N ALA A 79 -28.37 -1.16 -11.78
CA ALA A 79 -28.73 -0.80 -10.41
C ALA A 79 -28.79 0.73 -10.23
N THR A 80 -29.75 1.39 -10.88
CA THR A 80 -30.18 2.71 -10.44
C THR A 80 -30.92 2.54 -9.11
N ALA A 81 -30.20 2.76 -8.00
CA ALA A 81 -30.86 3.00 -6.73
C ALA A 81 -31.85 4.18 -6.91
N PRO A 82 -33.12 4.08 -6.47
CA PRO A 82 -34.04 5.20 -6.49
C PRO A 82 -33.51 6.23 -5.46
N GLY A 83 -32.79 7.23 -5.97
CA GLY A 83 -32.05 8.23 -5.16
C GLY A 83 -30.56 8.37 -5.51
N GLY A 84 -30.04 7.59 -6.47
CA GLY A 84 -28.64 7.68 -6.92
C GLY A 84 -28.35 8.98 -7.65
N VAL A 85 -27.72 9.92 -6.95
CA VAL A 85 -27.28 11.22 -7.45
C VAL A 85 -26.40 11.02 -8.69
N ARG A 86 -26.77 11.65 -9.81
CA ARG A 86 -25.85 11.97 -10.91
C ARG A 86 -24.82 13.01 -10.42
N GLY A 87 -23.99 12.62 -9.46
CA GLY A 87 -23.22 13.56 -8.64
C GLY A 87 -21.72 13.33 -8.62
N ASP A 88 -21.23 12.10 -8.82
CA ASP A 88 -19.82 11.84 -8.49
C ASP A 88 -18.82 12.41 -9.49
N GLU A 89 -19.13 12.47 -10.79
CA GLU A 89 -18.27 13.16 -11.75
C GLU A 89 -18.38 14.69 -11.67
N ALA A 90 -19.58 15.22 -11.36
CA ALA A 90 -19.84 16.65 -11.32
C ALA A 90 -19.27 17.31 -10.04
N VAL A 91 -19.39 16.66 -8.88
CA VAL A 91 -18.88 17.16 -7.59
C VAL A 91 -17.34 17.13 -7.55
N ARG A 92 -16.70 16.17 -8.22
CA ARG A 92 -15.22 16.11 -8.34
C ARG A 92 -14.62 17.30 -9.12
N ARG A 93 -15.39 17.89 -10.04
CA ARG A 93 -14.95 18.99 -10.90
C ARG A 93 -15.02 20.36 -10.21
N GLU A 94 -15.89 20.52 -9.22
CA GLU A 94 -16.28 21.84 -8.69
C GLU A 94 -15.40 22.36 -7.52
N ARG A 95 -14.48 21.56 -6.96
CA ARG A 95 -13.69 21.96 -5.76
C ARG A 95 -12.19 21.66 -5.79
N ARG A 96 -11.55 21.48 -6.95
CA ARG A 96 -10.08 21.37 -7.00
C ARG A 96 -9.43 22.73 -7.29
N ARG A 97 -9.29 23.58 -6.26
CA ARG A 97 -8.38 24.75 -6.34
C ARG A 97 -6.97 24.25 -6.59
N THR A 98 -6.36 24.55 -7.73
CA THR A 98 -4.98 24.14 -8.06
C THR A 98 -4.07 24.34 -6.86
N PRO A 99 -3.35 23.31 -6.38
CA PRO A 99 -2.55 23.44 -5.17
C PRO A 99 -1.50 24.52 -5.37
N VAL A 100 -1.37 25.41 -4.39
CA VAL A 100 -0.43 26.54 -4.46
C VAL A 100 0.99 25.96 -4.56
N ARG A 101 1.81 26.50 -5.47
CA ARG A 101 3.19 26.05 -5.74
C ARG A 101 3.32 24.67 -6.39
N GLY A 102 2.35 24.27 -7.22
CA GLY A 102 2.49 23.08 -8.07
C GLY A 102 2.32 21.75 -7.34
N GLY A 103 1.68 21.75 -6.16
CA GLY A 103 1.31 20.51 -5.49
C GLY A 103 0.33 19.68 -6.33
N ALA A 104 0.33 18.37 -6.12
CA ALA A 104 -0.66 17.48 -6.71
C ALA A 104 -1.79 17.23 -5.71
N PHE A 105 -3.04 17.21 -6.19
CA PHE A 105 -4.14 16.67 -5.41
C PHE A 105 -3.95 15.17 -5.25
N VAL A 106 -3.72 14.72 -4.02
CA VAL A 106 -3.72 13.30 -3.68
C VAL A 106 -5.16 12.90 -3.38
N ASP A 107 -5.71 12.04 -4.21
CA ASP A 107 -7.04 11.47 -4.01
C ASP A 107 -6.96 10.17 -3.22
N ASP A 108 -7.29 10.24 -1.94
CA ASP A 108 -7.31 9.08 -1.04
C ASP A 108 -8.62 8.28 -1.11
N SER A 109 -9.61 8.70 -1.94
CA SER A 109 -10.93 8.06 -2.02
C SER A 109 -10.98 6.82 -2.92
N ALA A 110 -9.95 6.58 -3.73
CA ALA A 110 -9.91 5.40 -4.59
C ALA A 110 -9.73 4.13 -3.74
N PRO A 111 -10.50 3.04 -4.01
CA PRO A 111 -10.30 1.77 -3.33
C PRO A 111 -8.88 1.26 -3.56
N ARG A 112 -8.32 0.56 -2.57
CA ARG A 112 -6.94 0.07 -2.61
C ARG A 112 -6.87 -1.43 -2.48
N VAL A 113 -5.92 -2.02 -3.19
CA VAL A 113 -5.67 -3.46 -3.19
C VAL A 113 -4.21 -3.70 -2.86
N THR A 114 -3.96 -4.67 -1.97
CA THR A 114 -2.62 -5.18 -1.69
C THR A 114 -2.26 -6.26 -2.69
N PHE A 115 -1.20 -6.03 -3.46
CA PHE A 115 -0.63 -7.00 -4.38
C PHE A 115 0.59 -7.63 -3.74
N LEU A 116 0.64 -8.97 -3.69
CA LEU A 116 1.79 -9.73 -3.22
C LEU A 116 2.41 -10.48 -4.39
N ALA A 117 3.73 -10.39 -4.51
CA ALA A 117 4.50 -11.22 -5.43
C ALA A 117 4.36 -12.68 -5.01
N ARG A 118 3.98 -13.54 -5.96
CA ARG A 118 3.85 -14.99 -5.72
C ARG A 118 5.19 -15.71 -5.75
N ASP A 119 6.06 -15.29 -6.66
CA ASP A 119 7.37 -15.90 -6.88
C ASP A 119 8.46 -14.81 -6.78
N GLY A 120 9.59 -15.14 -6.16
CA GLY A 120 10.79 -14.33 -6.22
C GLY A 120 11.48 -14.46 -7.59
N ALA A 121 12.28 -13.48 -7.98
CA ALA A 121 13.20 -13.65 -9.11
C ALA A 121 14.04 -14.91 -8.85
N ARG A 122 13.95 -15.89 -9.76
CA ARG A 122 14.73 -17.14 -9.70
C ARG A 122 16.22 -16.85 -9.84
#